data_AF-A0A1Y4DNL2-F1
#
_entry.id   AF-A0A1Y4DNL2-F1
#
_cell.length_a   1.000
_cell.length_b   1.000
_cell.length_c   1.000
_cell.angle_alpha   90.00
_cell.angle_beta   90.00
_cell.angle_gamma   90.00
#
_symmetry.space_group_name_H-M   'P 1'
#
loop_
_entity.id
_entity.type
_entity.pdbx_description
1 polymer ?
#
loop_
_entity_poly.entity_id
_entity_poly.type
_entity_poly.pdbx_seq_one_letter_code
_entity_poly.pdbx_strand_id
1 'polypeptide(L)'
;MYDTVNFRLLQSEAGGVDFLAETPCFLENVGEHYYNGEAVITGSLNGLKISLNRYQMKIKDGSLCKWHLGDNFQTMGRGDTQRAIEKLSDTLHVPMNKATVTRLDIAQNFITKHPPEVYLSHLGILKYATRLQEPNGIYYSQTGGRLCFYDKNREQKNHREPIPELYEGRNVLRYEQRYTNRIASQFKVSEVTGAMLYDEAFYISLLNRWKEAYKAIQKINDVSLNFQAMRTKQQLYKMGVLSLIEKAGGQLQMIEQINEAQKRGELSKKQAFDLRKAINEVCKIRDGLTVPNEAIQELDKKVSEAVKYYR
;
A
#
# COMPACT_ATOMS: atom_id res chain seq x y z
N MET A 1 4.74 -9.66 0.35
CA MET A 1 5.32 -9.05 -0.87
C MET A 1 4.31 -9.17 -1.99
N TYR A 2 4.63 -9.50 -3.25
CA TYR A 2 3.67 -9.38 -4.37
C TYR A 2 2.32 -10.01 -4.02
N ASP A 3 1.23 -9.31 -4.31
CA ASP A 3 -0.12 -9.78 -4.01
C ASP A 3 -0.98 -9.80 -5.27
N THR A 4 -1.45 -8.63 -5.69
CA THR A 4 -2.21 -8.48 -6.94
C THR A 4 -1.26 -8.04 -8.05
N VAL A 5 -1.29 -8.76 -9.17
CA VAL A 5 -0.58 -8.38 -10.39
C VAL A 5 -1.55 -8.55 -11.56
N ASN A 6 -1.77 -7.47 -12.32
CA ASN A 6 -2.56 -7.55 -13.54
C ASN A 6 -1.64 -7.51 -14.75
N PHE A 7 -1.96 -8.30 -15.76
CA PHE A 7 -1.17 -8.44 -16.96
C PHE A 7 -1.96 -8.05 -18.21
N ARG A 8 -1.24 -7.58 -19.22
CA ARG A 8 -1.72 -7.42 -20.58
C ARG A 8 -0.68 -7.99 -21.53
N LEU A 9 -1.06 -8.94 -22.37
CA LEU A 9 -0.22 -9.47 -23.44
C LEU A 9 -0.83 -9.09 -24.78
N LEU A 10 -0.03 -8.50 -25.68
CA LEU A 10 -0.51 -8.16 -27.02
C LEU A 10 -0.46 -9.38 -27.94
N GLN A 11 -1.36 -9.42 -28.93
CA GLN A 11 -1.43 -10.50 -29.92
C GLN A 11 -0.09 -10.65 -30.69
N SER A 12 0.61 -9.55 -30.95
CA SER A 12 1.93 -9.54 -31.58
C SER A 12 3.02 -10.20 -30.73
N GLU A 13 2.79 -10.37 -29.43
CA GLU A 13 3.73 -10.95 -28.48
C GLU A 13 3.34 -12.37 -28.06
N ALA A 14 2.18 -12.86 -28.52
CA ALA A 14 1.57 -14.12 -28.09
C ALA A 14 2.31 -15.38 -28.57
N GLY A 15 3.33 -15.26 -29.41
CA GLY A 15 4.07 -16.40 -29.93
C GLY A 15 3.31 -17.21 -30.98
N GLY A 16 2.34 -16.59 -31.67
CA GLY A 16 1.56 -17.22 -32.74
C GLY A 16 0.19 -17.75 -32.31
N VAL A 17 -0.09 -17.81 -31.00
CA VAL A 17 -1.37 -18.26 -30.44
C VAL A 17 -2.49 -17.26 -30.75
N ASP A 18 -3.58 -17.71 -31.37
CA ASP A 18 -4.80 -16.92 -31.53
C ASP A 18 -5.61 -16.90 -30.22
N PHE A 19 -5.73 -15.72 -29.60
CA PHE A 19 -6.43 -15.60 -28.31
C PHE A 19 -7.90 -15.99 -28.35
N LEU A 20 -8.59 -15.82 -29.49
CA LEU A 20 -10.01 -16.13 -29.58
C LEU A 20 -10.25 -17.60 -29.92
N ALA A 21 -9.37 -18.22 -30.70
CA ALA A 21 -9.52 -19.60 -31.13
C ALA A 21 -8.93 -20.62 -30.14
N GLU A 22 -7.78 -20.30 -29.52
CA GLU A 22 -6.98 -21.29 -28.79
C GLU A 22 -7.02 -21.11 -27.28
N THR A 23 -7.01 -19.87 -26.77
CA THR A 23 -6.95 -19.63 -25.31
C THR A 23 -8.22 -20.01 -24.52
N PRO A 24 -9.47 -19.89 -25.05
CA PRO A 24 -10.67 -20.12 -24.25
C PRO A 24 -10.81 -21.53 -23.67
N CYS A 25 -10.21 -22.55 -24.30
CA CYS A 25 -10.31 -23.94 -23.82
C CYS A 25 -9.58 -24.18 -22.49
N PHE A 26 -8.70 -23.27 -22.08
CA PHE A 26 -7.98 -23.32 -20.79
C PHE A 26 -8.70 -22.54 -19.68
N LEU A 27 -9.87 -21.97 -19.96
CA LEU A 27 -10.59 -21.09 -19.04
C LEU A 27 -11.85 -21.76 -18.48
N GLU A 28 -12.19 -21.36 -17.26
CA GLU A 28 -13.45 -21.67 -16.59
C GLU A 28 -14.46 -20.53 -16.81
N ASN A 29 -15.76 -20.84 -16.71
CA ASN A 29 -16.84 -19.85 -16.76
C ASN A 29 -16.79 -18.95 -18.01
N VAL A 30 -16.58 -19.58 -19.17
CA VAL A 30 -16.39 -18.86 -20.44
C VAL A 30 -17.69 -18.21 -20.92
N GLY A 31 -17.61 -16.95 -21.29
CA GLY A 31 -18.70 -16.18 -21.91
C GLY A 31 -18.19 -15.39 -23.11
N GLU A 32 -18.96 -15.42 -24.20
CA GLU A 32 -18.67 -14.67 -25.43
C GLU A 32 -19.61 -13.48 -25.57
N HIS A 33 -19.05 -12.34 -25.95
CA HIS A 33 -19.76 -11.07 -26.09
C HIS A 33 -19.34 -10.38 -27.40
N TYR A 34 -20.27 -9.63 -27.99
CA TYR A 34 -20.02 -8.84 -29.19
C TYR A 34 -20.19 -7.36 -28.88
N TYR A 35 -19.12 -6.59 -29.05
CA TYR A 35 -19.14 -5.13 -28.86
C TYR A 35 -18.78 -4.46 -30.19
N ASN A 36 -19.72 -3.71 -30.77
CA ASN A 36 -19.55 -3.05 -32.07
C ASN A 36 -19.06 -4.01 -33.19
N GLY A 37 -19.50 -5.27 -33.15
CA GLY A 37 -19.09 -6.31 -34.11
C GLY A 37 -17.76 -7.00 -33.79
N GLU A 38 -17.04 -6.60 -32.73
CA GLU A 38 -15.83 -7.30 -32.27
C GLU A 38 -16.16 -8.30 -31.17
N ALA A 39 -15.69 -9.53 -31.33
CA ALA A 39 -15.81 -10.59 -30.33
C ALA A 39 -14.87 -10.33 -29.14
N VAL A 40 -15.40 -10.47 -27.94
CA VAL A 40 -14.68 -10.46 -26.67
C VAL A 40 -15.08 -11.71 -25.90
N ILE A 41 -14.10 -12.55 -25.60
CA ILE A 41 -14.30 -13.72 -24.75
C ILE A 41 -13.83 -13.37 -23.35
N THR A 42 -14.62 -13.76 -22.35
CA THR A 42 -14.26 -13.65 -20.94
C THR A 42 -14.28 -15.02 -20.30
N GLY A 43 -13.47 -15.19 -19.27
CA GLY A 43 -13.43 -16.40 -18.47
C GLY A 43 -12.61 -16.17 -17.20
N SER A 44 -12.34 -17.26 -16.51
CA SER A 44 -11.56 -17.24 -15.28
C SER A 44 -10.55 -18.37 -15.25
N LEU A 45 -9.47 -18.17 -14.48
CA LEU A 45 -8.49 -19.20 -14.19
C LEU A 45 -8.24 -19.18 -12.68
N ASN A 46 -8.93 -20.06 -11.93
CA ASN A 46 -8.80 -20.19 -10.48
C ASN A 46 -8.82 -18.83 -9.74
N GLY A 47 -9.84 -18.01 -10.01
CA GLY A 47 -10.02 -16.69 -9.39
C GLY A 47 -9.33 -15.51 -10.09
N LEU A 48 -8.47 -15.74 -11.09
CA LEU A 48 -8.01 -14.69 -12.00
C LEU A 48 -9.04 -14.49 -13.10
N LYS A 49 -9.44 -13.24 -13.40
CA LYS A 49 -10.34 -12.96 -14.52
C LYS A 49 -9.55 -12.70 -15.79
N ILE A 50 -9.93 -13.35 -16.87
CA ILE A 50 -9.27 -13.26 -18.17
C ILE A 50 -10.26 -12.69 -19.19
N SER A 51 -9.79 -11.74 -19.99
CA SER A 51 -10.53 -11.17 -21.11
C SER A 51 -9.65 -11.20 -22.36
N LEU A 52 -10.22 -11.69 -23.45
CA LEU A 52 -9.58 -11.99 -24.71
C LEU A 52 -10.28 -11.22 -25.82
N ASN A 53 -9.49 -10.59 -26.67
CA ASN A 53 -9.95 -10.12 -27.97
C ASN A 53 -8.82 -10.31 -28.98
N ARG A 54 -9.08 -10.01 -30.26
CA ARG A 54 -8.11 -10.21 -31.35
C ARG A 54 -6.80 -9.41 -31.22
N TYR A 55 -6.71 -8.47 -30.29
CA TYR A 55 -5.55 -7.59 -30.10
C TYR A 55 -4.75 -7.91 -28.85
N GLN A 56 -5.39 -8.43 -27.79
CA GLN A 56 -4.75 -8.60 -26.49
C GLN A 56 -5.48 -9.61 -25.60
N MET A 57 -4.72 -10.20 -24.70
CA MET A 57 -5.21 -10.87 -23.50
C MET A 57 -4.98 -9.96 -22.28
N LYS A 58 -5.98 -9.88 -21.40
CA LYS A 58 -5.89 -9.18 -20.11
C LYS A 58 -6.19 -10.14 -18.97
N ILE A 59 -5.31 -10.18 -17.98
CA ILE A 59 -5.52 -10.90 -16.72
C ILE A 59 -5.68 -9.86 -15.60
N LYS A 60 -6.81 -9.88 -14.91
CA LYS A 60 -7.20 -8.86 -13.91
C LYS A 60 -8.02 -9.44 -12.76
N ASP A 61 -8.30 -8.58 -11.79
CA ASP A 61 -9.31 -8.79 -10.74
C ASP A 61 -9.14 -10.10 -9.95
N GLY A 62 -7.90 -10.39 -9.56
CA GLY A 62 -7.52 -11.50 -8.68
C GLY A 62 -6.11 -11.33 -8.12
N SER A 63 -5.77 -12.06 -7.06
CA SER A 63 -4.43 -12.05 -6.44
C SER A 63 -3.57 -13.14 -7.07
N LEU A 64 -2.41 -12.75 -7.63
CA LEU A 64 -1.42 -13.71 -8.16
C LEU A 64 -0.88 -14.59 -7.03
N CYS A 65 -0.72 -14.02 -5.84
CA CYS A 65 -0.35 -14.76 -4.63
C CYS A 65 -1.38 -15.85 -4.32
N LYS A 66 -2.67 -15.50 -4.26
CA LYS A 66 -3.75 -16.46 -4.01
C LYS A 66 -3.82 -17.56 -5.08
N TRP A 67 -3.67 -17.19 -6.35
CA TRP A 67 -3.68 -18.14 -7.45
C TRP A 67 -2.50 -19.13 -7.40
N HIS A 68 -1.32 -18.68 -6.98
CA HIS A 68 -0.12 -19.51 -6.95
C HIS A 68 0.04 -20.31 -5.65
N LEU A 69 -0.20 -19.68 -4.50
CA LEU A 69 0.06 -20.23 -3.16
C LEU A 69 -1.21 -20.71 -2.43
N GLY A 70 -2.39 -20.47 -2.99
CA GLY A 70 -3.69 -20.90 -2.45
C GLY A 70 -4.38 -19.87 -1.54
N ASP A 71 -3.64 -18.92 -0.98
CA ASP A 71 -4.15 -17.83 -0.15
C ASP A 71 -3.37 -16.53 -0.37
N ASN A 72 -3.86 -15.42 0.19
CA ASN A 72 -3.16 -14.13 0.15
C ASN A 72 -2.55 -13.74 1.52
N PHE A 73 -2.45 -14.69 2.46
CA PHE A 73 -1.76 -14.52 3.73
C PHE A 73 -0.26 -14.78 3.61
N GLN A 74 0.10 -15.73 2.74
CA GLN A 74 1.47 -16.05 2.42
C GLN A 74 2.18 -14.90 1.71
N THR A 75 3.50 -14.91 1.84
CA THR A 75 4.36 -13.89 1.28
C THR A 75 4.96 -14.42 -0.02
N MET A 76 4.48 -13.93 -1.16
CA MET A 76 5.02 -14.29 -2.47
C MET A 76 6.31 -13.52 -2.76
N GLY A 77 7.45 -14.21 -2.72
CA GLY A 77 8.76 -13.65 -3.02
C GLY A 77 9.13 -13.71 -4.51
N ARG A 78 10.34 -13.23 -4.84
CA ARG A 78 10.89 -13.21 -6.21
C ARG A 78 10.82 -14.57 -6.92
N GLY A 79 11.25 -15.64 -6.24
CA GLY A 79 11.24 -16.99 -6.78
C GLY A 79 9.83 -17.57 -6.97
N ASP A 80 8.90 -17.27 -6.05
CA ASP A 80 7.48 -17.66 -6.22
C ASP A 80 6.87 -16.92 -7.41
N THR A 81 7.20 -15.63 -7.59
CA THR A 81 6.71 -14.84 -8.72
C THR A 81 7.22 -15.37 -10.05
N GLN A 82 8.49 -15.77 -10.14
CA GLN A 82 9.00 -16.43 -11.33
C GLN A 82 8.19 -17.70 -11.65
N ARG A 83 8.07 -18.62 -10.68
CA ARG A 83 7.31 -19.86 -10.86
C ARG A 83 5.83 -19.62 -11.20
N ALA A 84 5.22 -18.58 -10.66
CA ALA A 84 3.84 -18.23 -10.98
C ALA A 84 3.68 -17.75 -12.42
N ILE A 85 4.63 -16.97 -12.93
CA ILE A 85 4.62 -16.48 -14.31
C ILE A 85 4.91 -17.61 -15.29
N GLU A 86 5.85 -18.50 -14.95
CA GLU A 86 6.12 -19.73 -15.72
C GLU A 86 4.85 -20.60 -15.76
N LYS A 87 4.23 -20.86 -14.59
CA LYS A 87 2.97 -21.62 -14.52
C LYS A 87 1.84 -20.98 -15.33
N LEU A 88 1.70 -19.65 -15.32
CA LEU A 88 0.73 -18.95 -16.17
C LEU A 88 1.05 -19.15 -17.66
N SER A 89 2.33 -19.11 -18.03
CA SER A 89 2.76 -19.33 -19.41
C SER A 89 2.44 -20.75 -19.87
N ASP A 90 2.73 -21.75 -19.03
CA ASP A 90 2.46 -23.15 -19.32
C ASP A 90 0.96 -23.43 -19.41
N THR A 91 0.16 -22.83 -18.51
CA THR A 91 -1.30 -23.05 -18.46
C THR A 91 -2.02 -22.43 -19.65
N LEU A 92 -1.59 -21.23 -20.08
CA LEU A 92 -2.25 -20.48 -21.16
C LEU A 92 -1.55 -20.64 -22.51
N HIS A 93 -0.44 -21.38 -22.56
CA HIS A 93 0.43 -21.57 -23.72
C HIS A 93 0.92 -20.27 -24.39
N VAL A 94 1.13 -19.21 -23.60
CA VAL A 94 1.56 -17.90 -24.10
C VAL A 94 2.70 -17.31 -23.27
N PRO A 95 3.58 -16.48 -23.82
CA PRO A 95 4.78 -16.00 -23.12
C PRO A 95 4.45 -14.89 -22.11
N MET A 96 3.99 -15.25 -20.92
CA MET A 96 3.60 -14.28 -19.88
C MET A 96 4.77 -13.51 -19.28
N ASN A 97 6.00 -13.95 -19.50
CA ASN A 97 7.20 -13.17 -19.20
C ASN A 97 7.28 -11.87 -20.01
N LYS A 98 6.66 -11.81 -21.20
CA LYS A 98 6.60 -10.60 -22.05
C LYS A 98 5.42 -9.68 -21.70
N ALA A 99 4.41 -10.17 -20.99
CA ALA A 99 3.21 -9.41 -20.72
C ALA A 99 3.49 -8.13 -19.93
N THR A 100 2.94 -7.00 -20.36
CA THR A 100 2.98 -5.73 -19.63
C THR A 100 2.24 -5.87 -18.29
N VAL A 101 2.86 -5.42 -17.20
CA VAL A 101 2.22 -5.29 -15.89
C VAL A 101 1.41 -3.99 -15.86
N THR A 102 0.11 -4.12 -15.59
CA THR A 102 -0.86 -3.01 -15.60
C THR A 102 -1.39 -2.64 -14.22
N ARG A 103 -1.24 -3.53 -13.23
CA ARG A 103 -1.42 -3.29 -11.80
C ARG A 103 -0.36 -4.07 -11.04
N LEU A 104 0.16 -3.48 -9.97
CA LEU A 104 1.14 -4.11 -9.10
C LEU A 104 0.86 -3.73 -7.65
N ASP A 105 0.58 -4.71 -6.81
CA ASP A 105 0.36 -4.51 -5.38
C ASP A 105 1.43 -5.27 -4.59
N ILE A 106 2.09 -4.55 -3.67
CA ILE A 106 3.03 -5.11 -2.69
C ILE A 106 2.35 -5.07 -1.35
N ALA A 107 2.21 -6.22 -0.68
CA ALA A 107 1.52 -6.31 0.60
C ALA A 107 2.31 -7.10 1.63
N GLN A 108 2.24 -6.75 2.90
CA GLN A 108 2.75 -7.60 3.98
C GLN A 108 1.75 -7.70 5.11
N ASN A 109 1.58 -8.91 5.64
CA ASN A 109 0.79 -9.16 6.85
C ASN A 109 1.72 -9.16 8.06
N PHE A 110 1.30 -8.47 9.12
CA PHE A 110 2.02 -8.37 10.37
C PHE A 110 1.14 -8.89 11.50
N ILE A 111 1.59 -9.95 12.18
CA ILE A 111 1.03 -10.33 13.47
C ILE A 111 1.48 -9.28 14.48
N THR A 112 0.55 -8.57 15.09
CA THR A 112 0.81 -7.45 16.00
C THR A 112 0.37 -7.79 17.43
N LYS A 113 0.97 -7.13 18.43
CA LYS A 113 0.57 -7.29 19.83
C LYS A 113 -0.86 -6.81 20.09
N HIS A 114 -1.22 -5.65 19.54
CA HIS A 114 -2.54 -5.04 19.72
C HIS A 114 -3.41 -5.18 18.47
N PRO A 115 -4.74 -4.94 18.56
CA PRO A 115 -5.61 -4.86 17.40
C PRO A 115 -5.11 -3.82 16.38
N PRO A 116 -5.27 -4.04 15.07
CA PRO A 116 -4.76 -3.13 14.04
C PRO A 116 -5.20 -1.68 14.24
N GLU A 117 -6.41 -1.43 14.74
CA GLU A 117 -6.96 -0.09 15.01
C GLU A 117 -6.04 0.77 15.90
N VAL A 118 -5.34 0.14 16.86
CA VAL A 118 -4.37 0.82 17.74
C VAL A 118 -3.19 1.37 16.94
N TYR A 119 -2.76 0.70 15.88
CA TYR A 119 -1.66 1.18 15.04
C TYR A 119 -2.16 2.23 14.05
N LEU A 120 -3.37 2.06 13.52
CA LEU A 120 -3.95 2.95 12.50
C LEU A 120 -4.19 4.37 13.03
N SER A 121 -4.52 4.52 14.31
CA SER A 121 -4.68 5.83 14.97
C SER A 121 -3.38 6.66 14.95
N HIS A 122 -2.23 5.99 14.95
CA HIS A 122 -0.91 6.62 14.93
C HIS A 122 -0.39 6.91 13.51
N LEU A 123 -1.09 6.45 12.47
CA LEU A 123 -0.72 6.75 11.09
C LEU A 123 -1.40 8.05 10.64
N GLY A 124 -0.62 9.13 10.66
CA GLY A 124 -1.04 10.50 10.39
C GLY A 124 -1.02 10.87 8.92
N ILE A 125 -0.64 12.11 8.61
CA ILE A 125 -0.68 12.66 7.25
C ILE A 125 0.46 12.09 6.40
N LEU A 126 0.17 11.82 5.13
CA LEU A 126 1.16 11.54 4.10
C LEU A 126 1.13 12.66 3.07
N LYS A 127 2.28 13.28 2.82
CA LYS A 127 2.39 14.41 1.88
C LYS A 127 1.90 14.00 0.49
N TYR A 128 1.13 14.88 -0.17
CA TYR A 128 0.56 14.67 -1.50
C TYR A 128 -0.41 13.48 -1.61
N ALA A 129 -0.97 13.02 -0.48
CA ALA A 129 -1.97 11.98 -0.45
C ALA A 129 -3.22 12.43 0.32
N THR A 130 -4.38 11.96 -0.10
CA THR A 130 -5.61 12.10 0.66
C THR A 130 -5.75 10.90 1.59
N ARG A 131 -5.75 11.14 2.90
CA ARG A 131 -6.02 10.11 3.91
C ARG A 131 -7.53 9.88 4.00
N LEU A 132 -7.96 8.64 3.80
CA LEU A 132 -9.34 8.19 3.82
C LEU A 132 -9.51 7.18 4.95
N GLN A 133 -10.53 7.39 5.78
CA GLN A 133 -10.92 6.43 6.81
C GLN A 133 -11.87 5.39 6.19
N GLU A 134 -11.54 4.12 6.34
CA GLU A 134 -12.35 2.99 5.88
C GLU A 134 -12.92 2.23 7.09
N PRO A 135 -13.99 1.43 6.92
CA PRO A 135 -14.62 0.71 8.04
C PRO A 135 -13.67 -0.21 8.83
N ASN A 136 -12.64 -0.76 8.17
CA ASN A 136 -11.68 -1.70 8.76
C ASN A 136 -10.22 -1.26 8.58
N GLY A 137 -9.97 0.01 8.21
CA GLY A 137 -8.66 0.43 7.75
C GLY A 137 -8.52 1.92 7.48
N ILE A 138 -7.35 2.30 6.97
CA ILE A 138 -7.09 3.64 6.43
C ILE A 138 -6.38 3.51 5.09
N TYR A 139 -6.76 4.36 4.14
CA TYR A 139 -6.14 4.45 2.82
C TYR A 139 -5.49 5.82 2.61
N TYR A 140 -4.37 5.83 1.91
CA TYR A 140 -3.73 7.05 1.41
C TYR A 140 -3.83 7.06 -0.11
N SER A 141 -4.76 7.83 -0.66
CA SER A 141 -4.99 7.91 -2.10
C SER A 141 -4.04 8.93 -2.75
N GLN A 142 -3.41 8.53 -3.86
CA GLN A 142 -2.48 9.35 -4.65
C GLN A 142 -2.75 9.15 -6.15
N THR A 143 -2.28 10.06 -6.99
CA THR A 143 -2.50 9.98 -8.45
C THR A 143 -2.05 8.67 -9.07
N GLY A 144 -0.95 8.08 -8.58
CA GLY A 144 -0.36 6.83 -9.11
C GLY A 144 -0.89 5.53 -8.48
N GLY A 145 -1.68 5.62 -7.42
CA GLY A 145 -1.97 4.46 -6.59
C GLY A 145 -2.42 4.78 -5.18
N ARG A 146 -2.21 3.85 -4.26
CA ARG A 146 -2.59 4.04 -2.84
C ARG A 146 -1.74 3.23 -1.89
N LEU A 147 -1.65 3.70 -0.64
CA LEU A 147 -1.26 2.87 0.48
C LEU A 147 -2.51 2.41 1.23
N CYS A 148 -2.53 1.15 1.67
CA CYS A 148 -3.65 0.59 2.41
C CYS A 148 -3.16 -0.06 3.71
N PHE A 149 -3.82 0.26 4.82
CA PHE A 149 -3.57 -0.36 6.11
C PHE A 149 -4.89 -0.83 6.70
N TYR A 150 -5.03 -2.10 7.04
CA TYR A 150 -6.31 -2.64 7.53
C TYR A 150 -6.15 -3.92 8.34
N ASP A 151 -7.21 -4.29 9.07
CA ASP A 151 -7.30 -5.59 9.74
C ASP A 151 -7.60 -6.69 8.71
N LYS A 152 -6.60 -7.53 8.45
CA LYS A 152 -6.67 -8.60 7.45
C LYS A 152 -7.56 -9.75 7.89
N ASN A 153 -7.56 -10.09 9.17
CA ASN A 153 -8.43 -11.15 9.69
C ASN A 153 -9.90 -10.73 9.62
N ARG A 154 -10.18 -9.45 9.90
CA ARG A 154 -11.53 -8.90 9.77
C ARG A 154 -11.99 -8.85 8.30
N GLU A 155 -11.11 -8.49 7.37
CA GLU A 155 -11.39 -8.54 5.94
C GLU A 155 -11.70 -9.98 5.46
N GLN A 156 -10.89 -10.96 5.87
CA GLN A 156 -11.10 -12.37 5.50
C GLN A 156 -12.45 -12.92 6.02
N LYS A 157 -12.84 -12.56 7.25
CA LYS A 157 -14.15 -12.92 7.82
C LYS A 157 -15.30 -12.30 7.05
N ASN A 158 -15.19 -11.04 6.64
CA ASN A 158 -16.22 -10.36 5.87
C ASN A 158 -16.43 -11.02 4.49
N HIS A 159 -15.35 -11.55 3.91
CA HIS A 159 -15.41 -12.33 2.66
C HIS A 159 -15.79 -13.80 2.85
N ARG A 160 -16.02 -14.24 4.11
CA ARG A 160 -16.34 -15.64 4.47
C ARG A 160 -15.30 -16.64 3.97
N GLU A 161 -14.05 -16.21 3.95
CA GLU A 161 -12.93 -17.06 3.56
C GLU A 161 -12.23 -17.63 4.82
N PRO A 162 -11.58 -18.81 4.72
CA PRO A 162 -10.83 -19.36 5.84
C PRO A 162 -9.63 -18.47 6.20
N ILE A 163 -9.33 -18.40 7.50
CA ILE A 163 -8.11 -17.79 8.02
C ILE A 163 -7.13 -18.95 8.28
N PRO A 164 -5.89 -18.91 7.77
CA PRO A 164 -4.90 -19.94 8.08
C PRO A 164 -4.58 -19.98 9.58
N GLU A 165 -4.32 -21.18 10.12
CA GLU A 165 -4.11 -21.45 11.55
C GLU A 165 -3.09 -20.50 12.20
N LEU A 166 -2.00 -20.18 11.50
CA LEU A 166 -0.96 -19.25 11.95
C LEU A 166 -1.50 -17.86 12.35
N TYR A 167 -2.56 -17.42 11.68
CA TYR A 167 -3.18 -16.10 11.85
C TYR A 167 -4.47 -16.15 12.67
N GLU A 168 -5.00 -17.33 12.97
CA GLU A 168 -6.24 -17.48 13.70
C GLU A 168 -6.13 -16.98 15.15
N GLY A 169 -7.13 -16.23 15.60
CA GLY A 169 -7.13 -15.62 16.94
C GLY A 169 -6.02 -14.58 17.18
N ARG A 170 -5.30 -14.15 16.14
CA ARG A 170 -4.26 -13.11 16.22
C ARG A 170 -4.75 -11.76 15.69
N ASN A 171 -4.07 -10.69 16.08
CA ASN A 171 -4.21 -9.38 15.46
C ASN A 171 -3.32 -9.32 14.22
N VAL A 172 -3.91 -9.07 13.05
CA VAL A 172 -3.17 -9.08 11.78
C VAL A 172 -3.39 -7.78 11.03
N LEU A 173 -2.39 -6.92 11.08
CA LEU A 173 -2.35 -5.68 10.31
C LEU A 173 -1.73 -5.97 8.95
N ARG A 174 -2.44 -5.64 7.87
CA ARG A 174 -1.89 -5.68 6.52
C ARG A 174 -1.54 -4.28 6.05
N TYR A 175 -0.34 -4.15 5.49
CA TYR A 175 0.11 -2.95 4.79
C TYR A 175 0.33 -3.25 3.32
N GLU A 176 -0.35 -2.52 2.44
CA GLU A 176 -0.20 -2.61 1.00
C GLU A 176 0.22 -1.29 0.35
N GLN A 177 1.03 -1.37 -0.70
CA GLN A 177 1.23 -0.31 -1.69
C GLN A 177 0.74 -0.81 -3.04
N ARG A 178 -0.25 -0.12 -3.59
CA ARG A 178 -0.91 -0.47 -4.86
C ARG A 178 -0.52 0.53 -5.94
N TYR A 179 -0.01 0.04 -7.05
CA TYR A 179 0.28 0.79 -8.26
C TYR A 179 -0.76 0.45 -9.32
N THR A 180 -1.64 1.40 -9.67
CA THR A 180 -2.83 1.11 -10.49
C THR A 180 -2.86 1.82 -11.84
N ASN A 181 -1.91 2.71 -12.11
CA ASN A 181 -1.79 3.38 -13.41
C ASN A 181 -0.33 3.79 -13.68
N ARG A 182 0.02 4.00 -14.96
CA ARG A 182 1.33 4.55 -15.39
C ARG A 182 2.54 3.90 -14.69
N ILE A 183 2.49 2.58 -14.47
CA ILE A 183 3.46 1.83 -13.66
C ILE A 183 4.88 2.09 -14.12
N ALA A 184 5.15 1.92 -15.42
CA ALA A 184 6.46 2.16 -16.02
C ALA A 184 7.00 3.58 -15.70
N SER A 185 6.16 4.61 -15.81
CA SER A 185 6.53 5.99 -15.45
C SER A 185 6.85 6.16 -13.96
N GLN A 186 6.13 5.48 -13.06
CA GLN A 186 6.38 5.54 -11.62
C GLN A 186 7.73 4.90 -11.25
N PHE A 187 8.13 3.86 -11.98
CA PHE A 187 9.43 3.21 -11.81
C PHE A 187 10.54 3.81 -12.68
N LYS A 188 10.22 4.79 -13.54
CA LYS A 188 11.15 5.44 -14.48
C LYS A 188 11.81 4.46 -15.45
N VAL A 189 11.02 3.52 -15.95
CA VAL A 189 11.42 2.54 -16.97
C VAL A 189 10.51 2.64 -18.18
N SER A 190 10.92 2.09 -19.32
CA SER A 190 10.11 2.07 -20.55
C SER A 190 8.85 1.21 -20.38
N GLU A 191 9.00 0.07 -19.72
CA GLU A 191 7.94 -0.90 -19.46
C GLU A 191 8.25 -1.70 -18.21
N VAL A 192 7.21 -2.24 -17.55
CA VAL A 192 7.35 -3.29 -16.54
C VAL A 192 6.69 -4.53 -17.10
N THR A 193 7.46 -5.58 -17.35
CA THR A 193 6.98 -6.86 -17.89
C THR A 193 6.91 -7.91 -16.80
N GLY A 194 6.27 -9.06 -17.09
CA GLY A 194 6.29 -10.23 -16.20
C GLY A 194 7.73 -10.63 -15.83
N ALA A 195 8.65 -10.65 -16.79
CA ALA A 195 10.05 -10.97 -16.56
C ALA A 195 10.72 -10.05 -15.53
N MET A 196 10.38 -8.76 -15.57
CA MET A 196 10.95 -7.75 -14.69
C MET A 196 10.55 -7.96 -13.22
N LEU A 197 9.45 -8.65 -12.93
CA LEU A 197 9.00 -8.88 -11.56
C LEU A 197 9.93 -9.80 -10.76
N TYR A 198 10.70 -10.66 -11.45
CA TYR A 198 11.70 -11.51 -10.81
C TYR A 198 13.15 -11.08 -11.06
N ASP A 199 13.35 -9.92 -11.69
CA ASP A 199 14.64 -9.23 -11.72
C ASP A 199 15.01 -8.74 -10.31
N GLU A 200 16.21 -9.07 -9.87
CA GLU A 200 16.66 -8.78 -8.50
C GLU A 200 16.72 -7.27 -8.22
N ALA A 201 17.27 -6.48 -9.15
CA ALA A 201 17.45 -5.05 -8.96
C ALA A 201 16.09 -4.32 -8.91
N PHE A 202 15.17 -4.67 -9.81
CA PHE A 202 13.80 -4.14 -9.81
C PHE A 202 13.08 -4.50 -8.52
N TYR A 203 13.15 -5.76 -8.10
CA TYR A 203 12.49 -6.25 -6.89
C TYR A 203 12.99 -5.53 -5.63
N ILE A 204 14.31 -5.40 -5.46
CA ILE A 204 14.91 -4.68 -4.33
C ILE A 204 14.50 -3.21 -4.34
N SER A 205 14.52 -2.55 -5.51
CA SER A 205 14.05 -1.17 -5.67
C SER A 205 12.58 -1.01 -5.24
N LEU A 206 11.73 -1.97 -5.61
CA LEU A 206 10.31 -1.97 -5.27
C LEU A 206 10.08 -2.10 -3.77
N LEU A 207 10.77 -3.03 -3.10
CA LEU A 207 10.65 -3.21 -1.65
C LEU A 207 11.19 -2.02 -0.85
N ASN A 208 12.27 -1.40 -1.34
CA ASN A 208 12.76 -0.15 -0.75
C ASN A 208 11.72 0.97 -0.86
N ARG A 209 11.06 1.12 -2.01
CA ARG A 209 9.98 2.11 -2.18
C ARG A 209 8.81 1.85 -1.23
N TRP A 210 8.44 0.59 -1.03
CA TRP A 210 7.40 0.20 -0.08
C TRP A 210 7.76 0.58 1.36
N LYS A 211 8.98 0.26 1.81
CA LYS A 211 9.46 0.68 3.14
C LYS A 211 9.49 2.20 3.29
N GLU A 212 10.03 2.91 2.31
CA GLU A 212 10.17 4.37 2.37
C GLU A 212 8.81 5.08 2.27
N ALA A 213 7.83 4.52 1.57
CA ALA A 213 6.45 5.02 1.55
C ALA A 213 5.80 4.95 2.95
N TYR A 214 6.02 3.86 3.70
CA TYR A 214 5.58 3.77 5.09
C TYR A 214 6.27 4.81 5.99
N LYS A 215 7.59 4.99 5.85
CA LYS A 215 8.36 5.96 6.64
C LYS A 215 7.98 7.41 6.35
N ALA A 216 7.51 7.69 5.13
CA ALA A 216 7.06 9.02 4.74
C ALA A 216 5.73 9.42 5.40
N ILE A 217 4.97 8.48 5.96
CA ILE A 217 3.77 8.77 6.73
C ILE A 217 4.18 9.38 8.07
N GLN A 218 3.68 10.58 8.37
CA GLN A 218 3.84 11.19 9.69
C GLN A 218 3.28 10.24 10.74
N LYS A 219 4.12 9.84 11.70
CA LYS A 219 3.65 9.07 12.85
C LYS A 219 3.10 10.05 13.87
N ILE A 220 1.80 9.97 14.10
CA ILE A 220 1.16 10.65 15.22
C ILE A 220 1.61 9.87 16.44
N ASN A 221 2.72 10.33 17.03
CA ASN A 221 3.00 9.98 18.40
C ASN A 221 1.85 10.56 19.20
N ASP A 222 1.00 9.70 19.78
CA ASP A 222 0.33 10.13 20.99
C ASP A 222 1.47 10.62 21.87
N VAL A 223 1.46 11.93 22.11
CA VAL A 223 2.43 12.57 22.98
C VAL A 223 2.17 11.99 24.36
N SER A 224 2.72 10.81 24.65
CA SER A 224 2.85 10.32 26.00
C SER A 224 3.83 11.30 26.63
N LEU A 225 3.31 12.13 27.53
CA LEU A 225 4.09 13.10 28.25
C LEU A 225 5.33 12.38 28.81
N ASN A 226 6.53 12.77 28.40
CA ASN A 226 7.75 12.21 28.97
C ASN A 226 7.95 12.80 30.37
N PHE A 227 7.25 12.23 31.35
CA PHE A 227 7.34 12.65 32.75
C PHE A 227 8.75 12.49 33.33
N GLN A 228 9.61 11.66 32.74
CA GLN A 228 11.01 11.54 33.15
C GLN A 228 11.88 12.72 32.67
N ALA A 229 11.58 13.25 31.49
CA ALA A 229 12.23 14.45 30.96
C ALA A 229 11.62 15.75 31.53
N MET A 230 10.39 15.69 32.03
CA MET A 230 9.69 16.84 32.61
C MET A 230 10.17 17.12 34.04
N ARG A 231 10.87 18.25 34.20
CA ARG A 231 11.38 18.75 35.48
C ARG A 231 10.79 20.11 35.86
N THR A 232 10.15 20.80 34.92
CA THR A 232 9.64 22.16 35.12
C THR A 232 8.26 22.40 34.49
N LYS A 233 7.51 23.35 35.07
CA LYS A 233 6.25 23.89 34.52
C LYS A 233 6.38 24.39 33.08
N GLN A 234 7.54 24.93 32.69
CA GLN A 234 7.77 25.41 31.33
C GLN A 234 7.83 24.26 30.31
N GLN A 235 8.36 23.10 30.69
CA GLN A 235 8.36 21.92 29.84
C GLN A 235 6.95 21.35 29.65
N LEU A 236 6.10 21.40 30.68
CA LEU A 236 4.68 21.04 30.56
C LEU A 236 3.96 21.90 29.51
N TYR A 237 4.13 23.22 29.54
CA TYR A 237 3.52 24.11 28.55
C TYR A 237 4.02 23.85 27.13
N LYS A 238 5.33 23.66 26.96
CA LYS A 238 5.92 23.30 25.66
C LYS A 238 5.32 21.98 25.12
N MET A 239 5.09 21.01 25.99
CA MET A 239 4.46 19.74 25.65
C MET A 239 3.00 19.86 25.26
N GLY A 240 2.22 20.69 25.96
CA GLY A 240 0.85 21.01 25.57
C GLY A 240 0.78 21.61 24.16
N VAL A 241 1.68 22.56 23.86
CA VAL A 241 1.78 23.16 22.51
C VAL A 241 2.18 22.12 21.47
N LEU A 242 3.18 21.26 21.74
CA LEU A 242 3.59 20.20 20.82
C LEU A 242 2.44 19.21 20.54
N SER A 243 1.68 18.83 21.56
CA SER A 243 0.49 17.97 21.42
C SER A 243 -0.58 18.61 20.54
N LEU A 244 -0.82 19.92 20.69
CA LEU A 244 -1.75 20.67 19.82
C LEU A 244 -1.27 20.72 18.37
N ILE A 245 0.04 20.91 18.15
CA ILE A 245 0.63 20.92 16.80
C ILE A 245 0.44 19.57 16.12
N GLU A 246 0.70 18.45 16.81
CA GLU A 246 0.48 17.11 16.27
C GLU A 246 -1.01 16.86 15.95
N LYS A 247 -1.91 17.24 16.87
CA LYS A 247 -3.37 17.14 16.64
C LYS A 247 -3.84 17.97 15.43
N ALA A 248 -3.21 19.10 15.16
CA ALA A 248 -3.50 19.93 13.99
C ALA A 248 -2.96 19.35 12.68
N GLY A 249 -2.21 18.24 12.70
CA GLY A 249 -1.59 17.66 11.51
C GLY A 249 -0.15 18.11 11.27
N GLY A 250 0.52 18.60 12.31
CA GLY A 250 1.93 19.04 12.24
C GLY A 250 2.10 20.55 12.16
N GLN A 251 3.37 20.98 12.19
CA GLN A 251 3.74 22.40 12.31
C GLN A 251 3.17 23.27 11.19
N LEU A 252 3.23 22.79 9.94
CA LEU A 252 2.76 23.55 8.79
C LEU A 252 1.24 23.77 8.85
N GLN A 253 0.47 22.72 9.12
CA GLN A 253 -0.98 22.78 9.24
C GLN A 253 -1.42 23.68 10.41
N MET A 254 -0.74 23.61 11.56
CA MET A 254 -1.02 24.51 12.68
C MET A 254 -0.75 25.98 12.33
N ILE A 255 0.34 26.27 11.61
CA ILE A 255 0.65 27.61 11.11
C ILE A 255 -0.41 28.09 10.11
N GLU A 256 -0.88 27.20 9.23
CA GLU A 256 -1.94 27.50 8.26
C GLU A 256 -3.26 27.85 8.96
N GLN A 257 -3.69 27.08 9.95
CA GLN A 257 -4.87 27.38 10.76
C GLN A 257 -4.77 28.75 11.45
N ILE A 258 -3.59 29.13 11.96
CA ILE A 258 -3.38 30.47 12.55
C ILE A 258 -3.48 31.56 11.49
N ASN A 259 -2.94 31.33 10.29
CA ASN A 259 -3.02 32.29 9.19
C ASN A 259 -4.48 32.48 8.74
N GLU A 260 -5.28 31.41 8.71
CA GLU A 260 -6.71 31.50 8.42
C GLU A 260 -7.48 32.27 9.49
N ALA A 261 -7.26 31.96 10.78
CA ALA A 261 -7.89 32.69 11.88
C ALA A 261 -7.54 34.19 11.85
N GLN A 262 -6.29 34.52 11.47
CA GLN A 262 -5.88 35.91 11.25
C GLN A 262 -6.65 36.56 10.08
N LYS A 263 -6.80 35.86 8.95
CA LYS A 263 -7.56 36.37 7.79
C LYS A 263 -9.05 36.54 8.10
N ARG A 264 -9.62 35.70 8.97
CA ARG A 264 -11.01 35.80 9.45
C ARG A 264 -11.21 36.90 10.49
N GLY A 265 -10.15 37.57 10.94
CA GLY A 265 -10.22 38.63 11.96
C GLY A 265 -10.33 38.12 13.40
N GLU A 266 -10.27 36.82 13.63
CA GLU A 266 -10.28 36.20 14.97
C GLU A 266 -8.98 36.49 15.73
N LEU A 267 -7.89 36.73 15.01
CA LEU A 267 -6.58 37.07 15.56
C LEU A 267 -6.04 38.38 14.96
N SER A 268 -5.52 39.26 15.82
CA SER A 268 -4.71 40.40 15.38
C SER A 268 -3.38 39.94 14.77
N LYS A 269 -2.75 40.81 13.97
CA LYS A 269 -1.41 40.57 13.39
C LYS A 269 -0.37 40.19 14.47
N LYS A 270 -0.44 40.84 15.64
CA LYS A 270 0.48 40.58 16.76
C LYS A 270 0.22 39.22 17.40
N GLN A 271 -1.03 38.89 17.72
CA GLN A 271 -1.38 37.59 18.31
C GLN A 271 -0.99 36.43 17.39
N ALA A 272 -1.28 36.54 16.09
CA ALA A 272 -0.91 35.52 15.12
C ALA A 272 0.62 35.36 15.01
N PHE A 273 1.39 36.46 15.08
CA PHE A 273 2.85 36.41 15.12
C PHE A 273 3.38 35.70 16.36
N ASP A 274 2.86 36.05 17.54
CA ASP A 274 3.29 35.46 18.82
C ASP A 274 2.99 33.95 18.88
N LEU A 275 1.82 33.51 18.40
CA LEU A 275 1.47 32.09 18.32
C LEU A 275 2.38 31.33 17.34
N ARG A 276 2.65 31.88 16.15
CA ARG A 276 3.60 31.27 15.20
C ARG A 276 5.01 31.19 15.80
N LYS A 277 5.43 32.21 16.54
CA LYS A 277 6.73 32.23 17.22
C LYS A 277 6.80 31.12 18.27
N ALA A 278 5.77 30.96 19.10
CA ALA A 278 5.70 29.90 20.11
C ALA A 278 5.75 28.49 19.48
N ILE A 279 5.01 28.26 18.39
CA ILE A 279 5.06 27.00 17.63
C ILE A 279 6.47 26.73 17.11
N ASN A 280 7.09 27.73 16.47
CA ASN A 280 8.44 27.58 15.91
C ASN A 280 9.50 27.36 17.00
N GLU A 281 9.35 27.97 18.17
CA GLU A 281 10.24 27.74 19.31
C GLU A 281 10.09 26.34 19.89
N VAL A 282 8.86 25.84 20.03
CA VAL A 282 8.60 24.48 20.52
C VAL A 282 9.10 23.43 19.53
N CYS A 283 8.90 23.61 18.23
CA CYS A 283 9.39 22.69 17.20
C CYS A 283 10.93 22.66 17.07
N LYS A 284 11.65 23.67 17.59
CA LYS A 284 13.12 23.67 17.61
C LYS A 284 13.70 22.81 18.73
N ILE A 285 12.89 22.42 19.72
CA ILE A 285 13.34 21.67 20.88
C ILE A 285 13.50 20.19 20.48
N ARG A 286 14.74 19.69 20.56
CA ARG A 286 15.10 18.29 20.26
C ARG A 286 15.13 17.41 21.52
N ASP A 287 14.57 17.87 22.64
CA ASP A 287 14.84 17.36 24.00
C ASP A 287 14.17 16.02 24.37
N GLY A 288 13.82 15.16 23.40
CA GLY A 288 13.24 13.84 23.69
C GLY A 288 11.97 13.90 24.56
N LEU A 289 11.22 15.01 24.48
CA LEU A 289 10.08 15.27 25.36
C LEU A 289 8.87 14.38 25.02
N THR A 290 8.88 13.72 23.86
CA THR A 290 7.94 12.68 23.46
C THR A 290 8.65 11.34 23.44
N VAL A 291 7.97 10.29 23.87
CA VAL A 291 8.46 8.90 23.71
C VAL A 291 7.81 8.33 22.45
N PRO A 292 8.55 7.63 21.56
CA PRO A 292 7.93 6.95 20.43
C PRO A 292 6.96 5.89 20.94
N ASN A 293 5.72 5.90 20.45
CA ASN A 293 4.69 4.95 20.88
C ASN A 293 5.11 3.50 20.60
N GLU A 294 4.94 2.58 21.56
CA GLU A 294 5.36 1.18 21.44
C GLU A 294 4.75 0.45 20.24
N ALA A 295 3.51 0.75 19.87
CA ALA A 295 2.85 0.20 18.70
C ALA A 295 3.55 0.67 17.41
N ILE A 296 3.93 1.94 17.33
CA ILE A 296 4.72 2.45 16.20
C ILE A 296 6.12 1.83 16.19
N GLN A 297 6.79 1.68 17.33
CA GLN A 297 8.10 1.02 17.39
C GLN A 297 8.03 -0.43 16.90
N GLU A 298 7.01 -1.18 17.32
CA GLU A 298 6.78 -2.53 16.83
C GLU A 298 6.56 -2.56 15.32
N LEU A 299 5.71 -1.65 14.79
CA LEU A 299 5.41 -1.61 13.37
C LEU A 299 6.62 -1.17 12.54
N ASP A 300 7.38 -0.18 12.98
CA ASP A 300 8.63 0.28 12.35
C ASP A 300 9.66 -0.86 12.26
N LYS A 301 9.81 -1.61 13.36
CA LYS A 301 10.67 -2.80 13.40
C LYS A 301 10.19 -3.85 12.38
N LYS A 302 8.90 -4.20 12.40
CA LYS A 302 8.34 -5.21 11.50
C LYS A 302 8.45 -4.81 10.03
N VAL A 303 8.20 -3.56 9.68
CA VAL A 303 8.37 -3.05 8.30
C VAL A 303 9.84 -3.10 7.88
N SER A 304 10.76 -2.80 8.77
CA SER A 304 12.21 -2.86 8.49
C SER A 304 12.71 -4.30 8.34
N GLU A 305 12.28 -5.21 9.21
CA GLU A 305 12.59 -6.65 9.13
C GLU A 305 12.01 -7.28 7.87
N ALA A 306 10.80 -6.86 7.50
CA ALA A 306 10.11 -7.29 6.29
C ALA A 306 10.72 -6.72 5.01
N VAL A 307 11.93 -6.15 5.01
CA VAL A 307 12.74 -5.94 3.79
C VAL A 307 14.19 -6.45 3.92
N LYS A 308 14.58 -6.98 5.09
CA LYS A 308 15.97 -7.24 5.46
C LYS A 308 16.56 -8.48 4.79
N TYR A 309 15.73 -9.49 4.51
CA TYR A 309 16.16 -10.83 4.13
C TYR A 309 15.86 -11.21 2.67
N TYR A 310 15.73 -10.24 1.75
CA TYR A 310 15.27 -10.50 0.38
C TYR A 310 16.36 -10.37 -0.70
N ARG A 311 17.62 -10.63 -0.33
CA ARG A 311 18.65 -11.00 -1.30
C ARG A 311 18.50 -12.48 -1.60
#